data_AF-A0A3D4X2V0-F1
#
_entry.id   AF-A0A3D4X2V0-F1
#
_cell.length_a   1.000
_cell.length_b   1.000
_cell.length_c   1.000
_cell.angle_alpha   90.00
_cell.angle_beta   90.00
_cell.angle_gamma   90.00
#
_symmetry.space_group_name_H-M   'P 1'
#
loop_
_entity.id
_entity.type
_entity.pdbx_description
1 polymer ?
#
loop_
_entity_poly.entity_id
_entity_poly.type
_entity_poly.pdbx_seq_one_letter_code
_entity_poly.pdbx_strand_id
1 'polypeptide(L)'
;MAGSLTSRLASVSFVDRTADEVTELLIEAVKGWATDAGWRVYRKARSVLPLPPPYADRHSFVDVGIARADAAPVVVEIDRSDRKRTIEKLVAEADAGRVALWVRWGSGPFAVPPLPVRLVQCPVVARRGEHSQRLFSSPVEELPAPVHSGVDLAQAEQSDLF
;
A
#
# COMPACT_ATOMS: atom_id res chain seq x y z
N MET A 1 8.51 -6.28 -9.30
CA MET A 1 7.21 -5.60 -9.39
C MET A 1 6.42 -5.70 -8.09
N ALA A 2 5.78 -6.84 -7.76
CA ALA A 2 5.03 -6.95 -6.48
C ALA A 2 5.93 -6.77 -5.24
N GLY A 3 7.12 -7.41 -5.23
CA GLY A 3 8.11 -7.21 -4.17
C GLY A 3 8.60 -5.75 -4.05
N SER A 4 8.93 -5.11 -5.17
CA SER A 4 9.36 -3.69 -5.16
C SER A 4 8.26 -2.73 -4.70
N LEU A 5 6.99 -3.00 -5.06
CA LEU A 5 5.87 -2.22 -4.55
C LEU A 5 5.67 -2.46 -3.05
N THR A 6 5.82 -3.71 -2.58
CA THR A 6 5.79 -4.04 -1.15
C THR A 6 6.83 -3.22 -0.38
N SER A 7 8.08 -3.17 -0.87
CA SER A 7 9.14 -2.35 -0.26
C SER A 7 8.80 -0.85 -0.26
N ARG A 8 8.21 -0.32 -1.33
CA ARG A 8 7.76 1.09 -1.34
C ARG A 8 6.65 1.35 -0.32
N LEU A 9 5.65 0.47 -0.23
CA LEU A 9 4.55 0.66 0.72
C LEU A 9 5.03 0.52 2.17
N ALA A 10 6.02 -0.34 2.43
CA ALA A 10 6.64 -0.45 3.75
C ALA A 10 7.37 0.83 4.19
N SER A 11 7.84 1.66 3.25
CA SER A 11 8.49 2.94 3.56
C SER A 11 7.51 4.10 3.76
N VAL A 12 6.20 3.87 3.67
CA VAL A 12 5.18 4.92 3.86
C VAL A 12 4.86 5.04 5.34
N SER A 13 5.33 6.12 5.96
CA SER A 13 5.08 6.42 7.37
C SER A 13 3.91 7.37 7.55
N PHE A 14 2.99 7.03 8.45
CA PHE A 14 1.87 7.89 8.82
C PHE A 14 1.36 7.53 10.22
N VAL A 15 0.74 8.51 10.88
CA VAL A 15 0.18 8.36 12.21
C VAL A 15 -1.24 8.87 12.21
N ASP A 16 -2.12 8.12 12.85
CA ASP A 16 -3.49 8.52 13.20
C ASP A 16 -4.31 9.03 12.01
N ARG A 17 -4.25 8.30 10.90
CA ARG A 17 -5.03 8.56 9.70
C ARG A 17 -6.36 7.82 9.72
N THR A 18 -7.39 8.45 9.18
CA THR A 18 -8.66 7.79 8.88
C THR A 18 -8.49 6.78 7.74
N ALA A 19 -9.50 5.92 7.54
CA ALA A 19 -9.40 4.90 6.50
C ALA A 19 -9.29 5.48 5.08
N ASP A 20 -9.98 6.58 4.82
CA ASP A 20 -9.95 7.25 3.52
C ASP A 20 -8.58 7.90 3.30
N GLU A 21 -8.02 8.56 4.31
CA GLU A 21 -6.68 9.14 4.25
C GLU A 21 -5.58 8.08 4.01
N VAL A 22 -5.66 6.92 4.67
CA VAL A 22 -4.72 5.82 4.39
C VAL A 22 -4.85 5.35 2.95
N THR A 23 -6.07 5.15 2.47
CA THR A 23 -6.30 4.70 1.10
C THR A 23 -5.72 5.71 0.09
N GLU A 24 -5.96 6.99 0.30
CA GLU A 24 -5.39 8.07 -0.52
C GLU A 24 -3.86 8.09 -0.49
N LEU A 25 -3.24 7.99 0.70
CA LEU A 25 -1.79 7.92 0.85
C LEU A 25 -1.19 6.73 0.08
N LEU A 26 -1.83 5.56 0.14
CA LEU A 26 -1.37 4.38 -0.58
C LEU A 26 -1.56 4.50 -2.09
N ILE A 27 -2.62 5.15 -2.57
CA ILE A 27 -2.78 5.49 -3.99
C ILE A 27 -1.61 6.36 -4.45
N GLU A 28 -1.28 7.41 -3.70
CA GLU A 28 -0.17 8.29 -4.05
C GLU A 28 1.19 7.58 -3.99
N ALA A 29 1.40 6.67 -3.03
CA ALA A 29 2.61 5.86 -2.96
C ALA A 29 2.77 4.92 -4.18
N VAL A 30 1.68 4.27 -4.62
CA VAL A 30 1.67 3.43 -5.84
C VAL A 30 1.95 4.28 -7.08
N LYS A 31 1.33 5.45 -7.19
CA LYS A 31 1.57 6.38 -8.30
C LYS A 31 3.03 6.83 -8.34
N GLY A 32 3.59 7.22 -7.20
CA GLY A 32 4.99 7.59 -7.07
C GLY A 32 5.92 6.45 -7.51
N TRP A 33 5.72 5.24 -6.99
CA TRP A 33 6.49 4.06 -7.38
C TRP A 33 6.54 3.82 -8.90
N ALA A 34 5.39 3.91 -9.56
CA ALA A 34 5.30 3.69 -11.00
C ALA A 34 5.90 4.86 -11.79
N THR A 35 5.73 6.09 -11.31
CA THR A 35 6.26 7.30 -11.95
C THR A 35 7.78 7.36 -11.84
N ASP A 36 8.35 7.01 -10.68
CA ASP A 36 9.79 6.88 -10.44
C ASP A 36 10.43 5.84 -11.39
N ALA A 37 9.66 4.83 -11.79
CA ALA A 37 10.06 3.83 -12.78
C ALA A 37 9.84 4.25 -14.24
N GLY A 38 9.39 5.49 -14.49
CA GLY A 38 9.14 6.05 -15.82
C GLY A 38 7.85 5.56 -16.50
N TRP A 39 6.90 4.99 -15.74
CA TRP A 39 5.66 4.47 -16.31
C TRP A 39 4.54 5.51 -16.30
N ARG A 40 3.57 5.36 -17.21
CA ARG A 40 2.41 6.26 -17.28
C ARG A 40 1.36 5.78 -16.30
N VAL A 41 0.87 6.68 -15.45
CA VAL A 41 -0.09 6.34 -14.38
C VAL A 41 -1.41 7.06 -14.59
N TYR A 42 -2.50 6.34 -14.36
CA TYR A 42 -3.87 6.81 -14.48
C TYR A 42 -4.60 6.50 -13.19
N ARG A 43 -5.23 7.51 -12.61
CA ARG A 43 -6.11 7.34 -11.46
C ARG A 43 -7.52 7.02 -11.95
N LYS A 44 -8.24 6.14 -11.26
CA LYS A 44 -9.59 5.70 -11.66
C LYS A 44 -9.62 5.24 -13.13
N ALA A 45 -8.77 4.27 -13.46
CA ALA A 45 -8.72 3.74 -14.83
C ALA A 45 -9.95 2.85 -15.10
N ARG A 46 -10.50 2.90 -16.31
CA ARG A 46 -11.68 2.10 -16.67
C ARG A 46 -11.35 0.62 -16.59
N SER A 47 -12.18 -0.12 -15.87
CA SER A 47 -12.07 -1.58 -15.72
C SER A 47 -12.66 -2.30 -16.93
N VAL A 48 -12.15 -3.49 -17.27
CA VAL A 48 -12.75 -4.38 -18.27
C VAL A 48 -14.06 -5.00 -17.78
N LEU A 49 -14.23 -5.16 -16.46
CA LEU A 49 -15.47 -5.65 -15.87
C LEU A 49 -16.60 -4.59 -16.00
N PRO A 50 -17.75 -4.93 -16.61
CA PRO A 50 -18.91 -4.05 -16.64
C PRO A 50 -19.57 -3.94 -15.26
N LEU A 51 -20.36 -2.88 -15.04
CA LEU A 51 -21.22 -2.78 -13.87
C LEU A 51 -22.34 -3.82 -13.94
N PRO A 52 -22.89 -4.26 -12.79
CA PRO A 52 -24.06 -5.14 -12.80
C PRO A 52 -25.28 -4.41 -13.37
N PRO A 53 -26.31 -5.17 -13.83
CA PRO A 53 -27.60 -4.58 -14.19
C PRO A 53 -28.15 -3.64 -13.10
N PRO A 54 -28.83 -2.54 -13.47
CA PRO A 54 -29.23 -2.14 -14.84
C PRO A 54 -28.14 -1.39 -15.63
N TYR A 55 -26.95 -1.16 -15.06
CA TYR A 55 -25.90 -0.32 -15.66
C TYR A 55 -24.87 -1.10 -16.48
N ALA A 56 -25.25 -2.22 -17.09
CA ALA A 56 -24.33 -3.12 -17.79
C ALA A 56 -23.67 -2.50 -19.03
N ASP A 57 -24.18 -1.37 -19.51
CA ASP A 57 -23.59 -0.52 -20.55
C ASP A 57 -22.36 0.27 -20.06
N ARG A 58 -22.15 0.33 -18.74
CA ARG A 58 -21.06 1.06 -18.08
C ARG A 58 -20.05 0.11 -17.48
N HIS A 59 -18.83 0.61 -17.29
CA HIS A 59 -17.75 -0.16 -16.67
C HIS A 59 -17.45 0.35 -15.27
N SER A 60 -16.96 -0.55 -14.41
CA SER A 60 -16.34 -0.12 -13.15
C SER A 60 -15.02 0.61 -13.41
N PHE A 61 -14.39 1.07 -12.34
CA PHE A 61 -13.05 1.64 -12.36
C PHE A 61 -12.14 0.85 -11.44
N VAL A 62 -10.85 0.82 -11.78
CA VAL A 62 -9.78 0.45 -10.87
C VAL A 62 -9.11 1.67 -10.27
N ASP A 63 -8.61 1.57 -9.04
CA ASP A 63 -8.04 2.72 -8.33
C ASP A 63 -6.87 3.33 -9.11
N VAL A 64 -5.98 2.46 -9.61
CA VAL A 64 -4.81 2.86 -10.40
C VAL A 64 -4.62 1.93 -11.60
N GLY A 65 -4.46 2.52 -12.79
CA GLY A 65 -3.96 1.85 -13.98
C GLY A 65 -2.57 2.36 -14.34
N ILE A 66 -1.68 1.47 -14.75
CA ILE A 66 -0.28 1.79 -15.09
C ILE A 66 0.03 1.19 -16.47
N ALA A 67 0.49 2.02 -17.40
CA ALA A 67 0.89 1.61 -18.74
C ALA A 67 2.41 1.68 -18.91
N ARG A 68 2.93 0.68 -19.63
CA ARG A 68 4.35 0.53 -19.99
C ARG A 68 4.44 0.28 -21.49
N ALA A 69 5.45 0.82 -22.16
CA ALA A 69 5.58 0.67 -23.62
C ALA A 69 5.79 -0.79 -24.03
N ASP A 70 6.64 -1.52 -23.29
CA ASP A 70 7.10 -2.86 -23.68
C ASP A 70 6.65 -3.96 -22.69
N ALA A 71 5.55 -3.75 -21.97
CA ALA A 71 5.04 -4.73 -21.01
C ALA A 71 3.52 -4.62 -20.83
N ALA A 72 2.92 -5.71 -20.36
CA ALA A 72 1.50 -5.75 -20.01
C ALA A 72 1.15 -4.60 -19.02
N PRO A 73 0.01 -3.92 -19.21
CA PRO A 73 -0.48 -2.93 -18.25
C PRO A 73 -0.67 -3.55 -16.87
N VAL A 74 -0.47 -2.74 -15.84
CA VAL A 74 -0.72 -3.12 -14.45
C VAL A 74 -1.99 -2.43 -13.97
N VAL A 75 -2.84 -3.13 -13.24
CA VAL A 75 -3.98 -2.55 -12.53
C VAL A 75 -3.85 -2.82 -11.05
N VAL A 76 -4.24 -1.85 -10.23
CA VAL A 76 -4.11 -1.91 -8.78
C VAL A 76 -5.42 -1.52 -8.12
N GLU A 77 -5.86 -2.35 -7.20
CA GLU A 77 -6.93 -2.06 -6.24
C GLU A 77 -6.33 -1.92 -4.85
N ILE A 78 -6.82 -0.96 -4.08
CA ILE A 78 -6.36 -0.68 -2.73
C ILE A 78 -7.54 -0.78 -1.78
N ASP A 79 -7.57 -1.85 -0.99
CA ASP A 79 -8.69 -2.15 -0.12
C ASP A 79 -8.26 -2.41 1.31
N ARG A 80 -9.17 -2.07 2.24
CA ARG A 80 -9.10 -2.50 3.65
C ARG A 80 -9.87 -3.79 3.95
N SER A 81 -10.96 -4.07 3.21
CA SER A 81 -11.78 -5.29 3.37
C SER A 81 -11.68 -6.25 2.18
N ASP A 82 -12.03 -7.52 2.38
CA ASP A 82 -11.97 -8.56 1.34
C ASP A 82 -13.23 -8.53 0.47
N ARG A 83 -13.39 -7.47 -0.32
CA ARG A 83 -14.58 -7.31 -1.17
C ARG A 83 -14.53 -8.29 -2.34
N LYS A 84 -15.46 -9.26 -2.37
CA LYS A 84 -15.62 -10.22 -3.47
C LYS A 84 -15.63 -9.55 -4.85
N ARG A 85 -16.32 -8.41 -4.96
CA ARG A 85 -16.40 -7.65 -6.21
C ARG A 85 -15.04 -7.11 -6.68
N THR A 86 -14.14 -6.74 -5.76
CA THR A 86 -12.77 -6.34 -6.13
C THR A 86 -12.03 -7.52 -6.74
N ILE A 87 -12.14 -8.71 -6.12
CA ILE A 87 -11.49 -9.91 -6.63
C ILE A 87 -12.01 -10.26 -8.03
N GLU A 88 -13.33 -10.26 -8.25
CA GLU A 88 -13.93 -10.49 -9.57
C GLU A 88 -13.37 -9.53 -10.64
N LYS A 89 -13.22 -8.25 -10.28
CA LYS A 89 -12.64 -7.22 -11.14
C LYS A 89 -11.18 -7.52 -11.47
N LEU A 90 -10.36 -7.84 -10.46
CA LEU A 90 -8.95 -8.15 -10.67
C LEU A 90 -8.73 -9.45 -11.46
N VAL A 91 -9.57 -10.46 -11.26
CA VAL A 91 -9.54 -11.70 -12.07
C VAL A 91 -9.86 -11.37 -13.53
N ALA A 92 -10.93 -10.62 -13.79
CA ALA A 92 -11.29 -10.22 -15.16
C ALA A 92 -10.20 -9.40 -15.85
N GLU A 93 -9.52 -8.51 -15.13
CA GLU A 93 -8.37 -7.76 -15.67
C GLU A 93 -7.20 -8.67 -16.00
N ALA A 94 -6.94 -9.67 -15.18
CA ALA A 94 -5.88 -10.62 -15.44
C ALA A 94 -6.18 -11.55 -16.61
N ASP A 95 -7.44 -11.99 -16.74
CA ASP A 95 -7.93 -12.74 -17.90
C ASP A 95 -7.83 -11.91 -19.19
N ALA A 96 -7.94 -10.58 -19.09
CA ALA A 96 -7.69 -9.65 -20.19
C ALA A 96 -6.18 -9.39 -20.45
N GLY A 97 -5.29 -10.14 -19.81
CA GLY A 97 -3.85 -10.09 -20.02
C GLY A 97 -3.11 -8.99 -19.25
N ARG A 98 -3.76 -8.32 -18.29
CA ARG A 98 -3.11 -7.32 -17.42
C ARG A 98 -2.47 -7.98 -16.21
N VAL A 99 -1.49 -7.29 -15.60
CA VAL A 99 -0.99 -7.68 -14.28
C VAL A 99 -1.90 -7.08 -13.22
N ALA A 100 -2.68 -7.93 -12.55
CA ALA A 100 -3.59 -7.52 -11.49
C ALA A 100 -2.93 -7.58 -10.10
N LEU A 101 -2.84 -6.43 -9.43
CA LEU A 101 -2.32 -6.31 -8.07
C LEU A 101 -3.46 -5.92 -7.11
N TRP A 102 -3.52 -6.60 -5.97
CA TRP A 102 -4.41 -6.22 -4.87
C TRP A 102 -3.57 -5.75 -3.69
N VAL A 103 -3.60 -4.45 -3.40
CA VAL A 103 -3.01 -3.88 -2.19
C VAL A 103 -4.04 -4.03 -1.07
N ARG A 104 -3.72 -4.86 -0.09
CA ARG A 104 -4.51 -5.03 1.13
C ARG A 104 -3.83 -4.31 2.27
N TRP A 105 -4.56 -3.41 2.93
CA TRP A 105 -4.07 -2.71 4.11
C TRP A 105 -4.97 -2.93 5.33
N GLY A 106 -4.39 -2.98 6.53
CA GLY A 106 -5.12 -3.29 7.76
C GLY A 106 -4.24 -3.99 8.80
N SER A 107 -4.84 -4.38 9.93
CA SER A 107 -4.15 -5.13 10.97
C SER A 107 -3.89 -6.60 10.63
N GLY A 108 -4.39 -7.08 9.49
CA GLY A 108 -4.36 -8.50 9.10
C GLY A 108 -5.32 -9.37 9.94
N PRO A 109 -5.38 -10.69 9.65
CA PRO A 109 -4.73 -11.37 8.51
C PRO A 109 -5.34 -10.99 7.16
N PHE A 110 -4.63 -11.26 6.06
CA PHE A 110 -5.10 -10.95 4.70
C PHE A 110 -5.39 -12.23 3.93
N ALA A 111 -6.60 -12.35 3.38
CA ALA A 111 -6.95 -13.49 2.54
C ALA A 111 -6.10 -13.51 1.26
N VAL A 112 -5.64 -14.71 0.89
CA VAL A 112 -4.89 -14.91 -0.36
C VAL A 112 -5.89 -14.90 -1.53
N PRO A 113 -5.74 -14.00 -2.52
CA PRO A 113 -6.62 -13.99 -3.69
C PRO A 113 -6.33 -15.19 -4.60
N PRO A 114 -7.28 -15.58 -5.47
CA PRO A 114 -7.03 -16.58 -6.49
C PRO A 114 -5.94 -16.11 -7.47
N LEU A 115 -5.14 -17.05 -7.95
CA LEU A 115 -4.23 -16.78 -9.07
C LEU A 115 -5.03 -16.41 -10.32
N PRO A 116 -4.51 -15.53 -11.20
CA PRO A 116 -3.17 -14.92 -11.16
C PRO A 116 -3.10 -13.56 -10.42
N VAL A 117 -4.13 -13.18 -9.64
CA VAL A 117 -4.13 -11.92 -8.88
C VAL A 117 -3.02 -11.96 -7.83
N ARG A 118 -2.18 -10.91 -7.79
CA ARG A 118 -1.03 -10.85 -6.87
C ARG A 118 -1.37 -9.97 -5.67
N LEU A 119 -1.21 -10.53 -4.48
CA LEU A 119 -1.40 -9.80 -3.23
C LEU A 119 -0.16 -8.96 -2.89
N VAL A 120 -0.39 -7.71 -2.48
CA VAL A 120 0.59 -6.82 -1.87
C VAL A 120 0.03 -6.38 -0.52
N GLN A 121 0.77 -6.63 0.56
CA GLN A 121 0.28 -6.36 1.92
C GLN A 121 0.87 -5.06 2.45
N CYS A 122 0.05 -4.29 3.16
CA CYS A 122 0.46 -3.09 3.89
C CYS A 122 -0.13 -3.17 5.32
N PRO A 123 0.55 -3.86 6.25
CA PRO A 123 0.13 -3.94 7.63
C PRO A 123 0.09 -2.56 8.28
N VAL A 124 -0.94 -2.29 9.09
CA VAL A 124 -1.08 -1.05 9.87
C VAL A 124 -1.58 -1.39 11.27
N VAL A 125 -1.28 -0.52 12.24
CA VAL A 125 -1.88 -0.59 13.57
C VAL A 125 -3.12 0.29 13.61
N ALA A 126 -4.11 -0.12 14.40
CA ALA A 126 -5.36 0.62 14.55
C ALA A 126 -5.61 0.96 16.02
N ARG A 127 -6.03 2.20 16.29
CA ARG A 127 -6.49 2.63 17.60
C ARG A 127 -7.86 3.29 17.51
N ARG A 128 -8.54 3.39 18.66
CA ARG A 128 -9.75 4.20 18.77
C ARG A 128 -9.34 5.65 19.07
N GLY A 129 -9.79 6.58 18.25
CA GLY A 129 -9.66 8.02 18.42
C GLY A 129 -10.85 8.62 19.15
N GLU A 130 -10.91 9.95 19.14
CA GLU A 130 -12.05 10.71 19.65
C GLU A 130 -13.33 10.29 18.91
N HIS A 131 -14.48 10.40 19.59
CA HIS A 131 -15.79 10.00 19.06
C HIS A 131 -15.86 8.55 18.54
N SER A 132 -15.00 7.66 19.05
CA SER A 132 -14.90 6.26 18.61
C SER A 132 -14.52 6.05 17.13
N GLN A 133 -13.97 7.05 16.46
CA GLN A 133 -13.40 6.88 15.12
C GLN A 133 -12.21 5.93 15.17
N ARG A 134 -12.05 5.05 14.17
CA ARG A 134 -10.82 4.25 14.04
C ARG A 134 -9.76 5.05 13.29
N LEU A 135 -8.59 5.14 13.90
CA LEU A 135 -7.39 5.78 13.35
C LEU A 135 -6.32 4.72 13.12
N PHE A 136 -5.53 4.91 12.07
CA PHE A 136 -4.56 3.95 11.57
C PHE A 136 -3.19 4.59 11.44
N SER A 137 -2.16 3.82 11.78
CA SER A 137 -0.76 4.25 11.68
C SER A 137 0.07 3.17 11.02
N SER A 138 1.12 3.57 10.29
CA SER A 138 2.16 2.64 9.89
C SER A 138 2.79 2.00 11.14
N PRO A 139 3.20 0.72 11.10
CA PRO A 139 3.94 0.12 12.20
C PRO A 139 5.19 0.95 12.48
N VAL A 140 5.48 1.19 13.76
CA VAL A 140 6.81 1.70 14.14
C VAL A 140 7.72 0.49 14.13
N GLU A 141 8.75 0.49 13.27
CA GLU A 141 9.85 -0.44 13.47
C GLU A 141 10.42 -0.15 14.86
N GLU A 142 10.39 -1.13 15.77
CA GLU A 142 11.18 -1.08 17.00
C GLU A 142 12.65 -1.10 16.58
N LEU A 143 13.19 0.07 16.24
CA LEU A 143 14.62 0.24 16.11
C LEU A 143 15.20 -0.01 17.50
N PRO A 144 16.18 -0.92 17.65
CA PRO A 144 16.84 -1.12 18.93
C PRO A 144 17.38 0.22 19.42
N ALA A 145 17.29 0.44 20.73
CA ALA A 145 17.78 1.67 21.36
C ALA A 145 19.20 1.97 20.84
N PRO A 146 19.51 3.24 20.48
CA PRO A 146 20.84 3.61 20.04
C PRO A 146 21.88 3.05 21.00
N VAL A 147 22.93 2.41 20.48
CA VAL A 147 24.03 1.94 21.31
C VAL A 147 24.72 3.19 21.85
N HIS A 148 24.41 3.58 23.09
CA HIS A 148 25.17 4.59 23.78
C HIS A 148 26.58 4.04 24.00
N SER A 149 27.58 4.64 23.37
CA SER A 149 28.97 4.44 23.77
C SER A 149 29.08 4.86 25.23
N GLY A 150 29.36 3.92 26.12
CA GLY A 150 29.58 4.15 27.55
C GLY A 150 30.85 4.94 27.80
N VAL A 151 30.92 6.16 27.26
CA VAL A 151 31.94 7.14 27.62
C VAL A 151 31.57 7.60 29.02
N ASP A 152 32.26 7.05 30.00
CA ASP A 152 32.21 7.53 31.37
C ASP A 152 32.83 8.94 31.40
N LEU A 153 31.97 9.96 31.37
CA LEU A 153 32.38 11.36 31.41
C LEU A 153 33.11 11.72 32.72
N ALA A 154 33.13 10.83 33.72
CA ALA A 154 33.85 11.03 34.97
C ALA A 154 35.38 10.81 34.86
N GLN A 155 35.89 10.20 33.78
CA GLN A 155 37.35 10.00 33.60
C GLN A 155 38.05 11.12 32.81
N ALA A 156 37.32 12.00 32.11
CA ALA A 156 37.93 13.04 31.28
C ALA A 156 38.41 14.27 32.08
N GLU A 157 37.90 14.49 33.30
CA GLU A 157 38.26 15.67 34.11
C GLU A 157 39.50 15.49 35.00
N GLN A 158 40.08 14.28 35.10
CA GLN A 158 41.24 14.02 35.99
C GLN A 158 42.60 13.95 35.28
N SER A 159 42.67 14.19 33.97
CA SER A 159 43.93 14.12 33.20
C SER A 159 44.62 15.47 32.95
N ASP A 160 44.06 16.59 33.44
CA ASP A 160 44.60 17.95 33.22
C ASP A 160 45.22 18.62 34.46
N LEU A 161 45.48 17.84 35.52
CA LEU A 161 46.38 18.28 36.60
C LEU A 161 47.38 17.17 36.88
N PHE A 162 48.55 17.21 36.22
CA PHE A 162 49.89 16.99 36.80
C PHE A 162 50.98 17.35 35.77
#